data_AF-N2AG25-F1
#
_entry.id   AF-N2AG25-F1
#
_cell.length_a   1.000
_cell.length_b   1.000
_cell.length_c   1.000
_cell.angle_alpha   90.00
_cell.angle_beta   90.00
_cell.angle_gamma   90.00
#
_symmetry.space_group_name_H-M   'P 1'
#
loop_
_entity.id
_entity.type
_entity.pdbx_description
1 polymer ?
#
loop_
_entity_poly.entity_id
_entity_poly.type
_entity_poly.pdbx_seq_one_letter_code
_entity_poly.pdbx_strand_id
1 'polypeptide(L)'
;MDILNTISLESNSQIKINFDGGDLSSDAGLLLFKEFLFKIGAVKLVNRMFKTNDTAWFRVHKDDTNLMQVIYQIISSYFEDDCADELTNEPVMTAILQKNALASQPTLSRFFNRMDGDTFSQLNQIIRELRKVIYSIKKPEFMLFDIDSTLLDTYGNQEGEGFNYHYQAHGYHPLLCYDGLTGDLLKAQLRDGTMYCSKEADIFMKSLLDEFLCDFPDMPLFLRGDSGFASPDLYEVLEDKNCKYAIRLKENAKLRELAEEENQALYRATKFNQVDYAVEYGEFLYQAGSWNHPRRVVFKIEKPYGQMVHLYTFIVTTLEMEPYQVIQFYCGRGKMENFIKECKSGFDFASVSSSSKLVNANRLLVHALAYNLFNWFRRLALAVSMRKQRIDTIRLKLLKIAARVVKSARYKYFKLCSSCPYKKEFYETLENIRNLQPQLE
;
A
#
# COMPACT_ATOMS: atom_id res chain seq x y z
N MET A 1 17.99 37.40 -27.62
CA MET A 1 18.59 36.08 -27.35
C MET A 1 19.94 36.39 -26.75
N ASP A 2 20.06 36.39 -25.43
CA ASP A 2 21.32 36.74 -24.77
C ASP A 2 22.30 35.59 -24.92
N ILE A 3 23.15 35.68 -25.94
CA ILE A 3 24.20 34.70 -26.28
C ILE A 3 25.24 34.58 -25.15
N LEU A 4 25.28 35.56 -24.24
CA LEU A 4 26.28 35.70 -23.17
C LEU A 4 26.30 34.54 -22.15
N ASN A 5 25.21 33.80 -21.97
CA ASN A 5 25.13 32.71 -20.98
C ASN A 5 25.15 31.30 -21.58
N THR A 6 25.53 31.17 -22.86
CA THR A 6 25.54 29.87 -23.55
C THR A 6 26.94 29.25 -23.50
N ILE A 7 27.05 28.10 -22.85
CA ILE A 7 28.29 27.34 -22.67
C ILE A 7 28.38 26.25 -23.75
N SER A 8 29.57 26.03 -24.31
CA SER A 8 29.81 24.94 -25.27
C SER A 8 30.43 23.75 -24.55
N LEU A 9 30.02 22.53 -24.88
CA LEU A 9 30.69 21.34 -24.35
C LEU A 9 32.10 21.19 -24.94
N GLU A 10 33.06 20.85 -24.10
CA GLU A 10 34.42 20.53 -24.54
C GLU A 10 34.47 19.24 -25.36
N SER A 11 33.61 18.26 -25.02
CA SER A 11 33.52 16.98 -25.71
C SER A 11 32.98 17.10 -27.15
N ASN A 12 32.17 18.12 -27.41
CA ASN A 12 31.64 18.43 -28.74
C ASN A 12 31.16 19.89 -28.78
N SER A 13 31.90 20.73 -29.50
CA SER A 13 31.63 22.17 -29.58
C SER A 13 30.32 22.55 -30.28
N GLN A 14 29.69 21.60 -30.99
CA GLN A 14 28.35 21.77 -31.57
C GLN A 14 27.23 21.69 -30.51
N ILE A 15 27.50 21.12 -29.34
CA ILE A 15 26.54 21.04 -28.24
C ILE A 15 26.68 22.29 -27.37
N LYS A 16 25.58 23.04 -27.22
CA LYS A 16 25.49 24.27 -26.44
C LYS A 16 24.47 24.10 -25.31
N ILE A 17 24.76 24.67 -24.14
CA ILE A 17 23.93 24.58 -22.93
C ILE A 17 23.68 25.99 -22.38
N ASN A 18 22.45 26.27 -21.97
CA ASN A 18 22.05 27.46 -21.23
C ASN A 18 20.81 27.13 -20.37
N PHE A 19 20.30 28.11 -19.61
CA PHE A 19 19.09 27.97 -18.79
C PHE A 19 17.97 28.92 -19.25
N ASP A 20 17.86 29.20 -20.55
CA ASP A 20 16.86 30.13 -21.11
C ASP A 20 15.58 29.46 -21.67
N GLY A 21 15.38 28.17 -21.38
CA GLY A 21 14.26 27.34 -21.87
C GLY A 21 12.86 27.76 -21.40
N GLY A 22 12.76 28.70 -20.46
CA GLY A 22 11.51 29.21 -19.90
C GLY A 22 10.95 28.36 -18.76
N ASP A 23 9.65 28.50 -18.51
CA ASP A 23 8.93 27.84 -17.41
C ASP A 23 8.66 26.36 -17.76
N LEU A 24 9.59 25.48 -17.37
CA LEU A 24 9.59 24.05 -17.67
C LEU A 24 9.31 23.22 -16.41
N SER A 25 8.66 22.08 -16.61
CA SER A 25 8.38 21.09 -15.57
C SER A 25 8.64 19.70 -16.11
N SER A 26 9.10 18.79 -15.25
CA SER A 26 9.15 17.36 -15.54
C SER A 26 7.86 16.62 -15.19
N ASP A 27 6.89 17.25 -14.53
CA ASP A 27 5.85 16.54 -13.77
C ASP A 27 4.47 16.60 -14.44
N ALA A 28 4.43 16.84 -15.75
CA ALA A 28 3.18 17.09 -16.48
C ALA A 28 2.19 15.93 -16.43
N GLY A 29 2.66 14.70 -16.19
CA GLY A 29 1.78 13.55 -16.02
C GLY A 29 0.92 13.58 -14.77
N LEU A 30 1.27 14.41 -13.76
CA LEU A 30 0.43 14.65 -12.60
C LEU A 30 -0.92 15.27 -12.96
N LEU A 31 -1.07 15.87 -14.16
CA LEU A 31 -2.37 16.31 -14.66
C LEU A 31 -3.36 15.16 -14.79
N LEU A 32 -2.91 13.97 -15.22
CA LEU A 32 -3.77 12.77 -15.25
C LEU A 32 -4.21 12.38 -13.85
N PHE A 33 -3.28 12.37 -12.89
CA PHE A 33 -3.59 12.04 -11.52
C PHE A 33 -4.55 13.08 -10.91
N LYS A 34 -4.36 14.37 -11.20
CA LYS A 34 -5.27 15.45 -10.79
C LYS A 34 -6.69 15.28 -11.33
N GLU A 35 -6.84 14.91 -12.60
CA GLU A 35 -8.14 14.63 -13.21
C GLU A 35 -8.80 13.40 -12.56
N PHE A 36 -8.02 12.34 -12.31
CA PHE A 36 -8.51 11.16 -11.60
C PHE A 36 -9.01 11.49 -10.19
N LEU A 37 -8.22 12.21 -9.38
CA LEU A 37 -8.61 12.62 -8.03
C LEU A 37 -9.83 13.54 -8.02
N PHE A 38 -10.00 14.37 -9.05
CA PHE A 38 -11.22 15.15 -9.23
C PHE A 38 -12.42 14.25 -9.53
N LYS A 39 -12.25 13.29 -10.44
CA LYS A 39 -13.31 12.38 -10.89
C LYS A 39 -13.86 11.53 -9.73
N ILE A 40 -13.00 11.01 -8.86
CA ILE A 40 -13.41 10.23 -7.68
C ILE A 40 -13.76 11.09 -6.46
N GLY A 41 -13.79 12.42 -6.59
CA GLY A 41 -14.16 13.32 -5.50
C GLY A 41 -13.15 13.44 -4.35
N ALA A 42 -11.94 12.88 -4.47
CA ALA A 42 -10.97 12.81 -3.38
C ALA A 42 -10.55 14.18 -2.84
N VAL A 43 -10.35 15.16 -3.72
CA VAL A 43 -9.99 16.53 -3.31
C VAL A 43 -11.09 17.17 -2.47
N LYS A 44 -12.37 16.99 -2.86
CA LYS A 44 -13.51 17.54 -2.12
C LYS A 44 -13.66 16.85 -0.76
N LEU A 45 -13.47 15.54 -0.72
CA LEU A 45 -13.54 14.74 0.50
C LEU A 45 -12.47 15.17 1.51
N VAL A 46 -11.21 15.28 1.06
CA VAL A 46 -10.10 15.76 1.89
C VAL A 46 -10.36 17.16 2.41
N ASN A 47 -10.81 18.09 1.55
CA ASN A 47 -11.15 19.46 1.95
C ASN A 47 -12.25 19.51 3.03
N ARG A 48 -13.23 18.62 2.94
CA ARG A 48 -14.35 18.53 3.90
C ARG A 48 -13.94 17.93 5.24
N MET A 49 -13.10 16.90 5.23
CA MET A 49 -12.87 16.04 6.39
C MET A 49 -11.56 16.32 7.12
N PHE A 50 -10.51 16.73 6.40
CA PHE A 50 -9.17 16.81 6.97
C PHE A 50 -8.87 18.19 7.55
N LYS A 51 -8.58 18.26 8.85
CA LYS A 51 -8.14 19.46 9.55
C LYS A 51 -7.23 19.11 10.74
N THR A 52 -6.20 19.91 10.95
CA THR A 52 -5.35 19.81 12.14
C THR A 52 -5.92 20.65 13.29
N ASN A 53 -5.61 20.27 14.53
CA ASN A 53 -5.99 21.04 15.70
C ASN A 53 -5.00 22.19 15.92
N ASP A 54 -5.36 23.38 15.45
CA ASP A 54 -4.59 24.61 15.69
C ASP A 54 -5.51 25.84 15.66
N THR A 55 -5.26 26.76 16.59
CA THR A 55 -6.04 27.96 16.87
C THR A 55 -5.75 29.12 15.91
N ALA A 56 -4.78 28.98 15.00
CA ALA A 56 -4.43 30.03 14.05
C ALA A 56 -5.64 30.44 13.17
N TRP A 57 -6.01 31.72 13.25
CA TRP A 57 -7.15 32.29 12.53
C TRP A 57 -6.94 32.37 11.01
N PHE A 58 -5.68 32.48 10.57
CA PHE A 58 -5.33 32.61 9.16
C PHE A 58 -4.08 31.80 8.83
N ARG A 59 -4.16 31.03 7.73
CA ARG A 59 -3.01 30.35 7.12
C ARG A 59 -3.03 30.54 5.61
N VAL A 60 -1.88 30.89 5.04
CA VAL A 60 -1.69 30.91 3.57
C VAL A 60 -1.80 29.50 2.99
N HIS A 61 -1.23 28.51 3.70
CA HIS A 61 -1.29 27.11 3.33
C HIS A 61 -2.20 26.37 4.32
N LYS A 62 -3.41 26.01 3.84
CA LYS A 62 -4.42 25.29 4.63
C LYS A 62 -4.07 23.81 4.77
N ASP A 63 -4.61 23.17 5.79
CA ASP A 63 -4.26 21.78 6.14
C ASP A 63 -4.61 20.78 5.04
N ASP A 64 -5.79 20.90 4.42
CA ASP A 64 -6.21 20.09 3.28
C ASP A 64 -5.27 20.28 2.07
N THR A 65 -4.86 21.53 1.81
CA THR A 65 -3.93 21.83 0.71
C THR A 65 -2.51 21.33 0.98
N ASN A 66 -2.07 21.28 2.24
CA ASN A 66 -0.79 20.70 2.62
C ASN A 66 -0.82 19.17 2.52
N LEU A 67 -1.89 18.53 2.98
CA LEU A 67 -2.08 17.09 2.80
C LEU A 67 -2.02 16.72 1.31
N MET A 68 -2.77 17.44 0.47
CA MET A 68 -2.72 17.23 -0.97
C MET A 68 -1.33 17.47 -1.55
N GLN A 69 -0.61 18.51 -1.12
CA GLN A 69 0.76 18.76 -1.56
C GLN A 69 1.66 17.57 -1.26
N VAL A 70 1.64 17.07 -0.02
CA VAL A 70 2.44 15.90 0.39
C VAL A 70 2.08 14.68 -0.45
N ILE A 71 0.79 14.43 -0.72
CA ILE A 71 0.36 13.31 -1.57
C ILE A 71 0.96 13.44 -2.99
N TYR A 72 0.93 14.62 -3.62
CA TYR A 72 1.54 14.80 -4.94
C TYR A 72 3.06 14.65 -4.90
N GLN A 73 3.73 15.11 -3.84
CA GLN A 73 5.16 14.94 -3.64
C GLN A 73 5.53 13.44 -3.55
N ILE A 74 4.84 12.68 -2.70
CA ILE A 74 5.03 11.22 -2.58
C ILE A 74 4.80 10.54 -3.93
N ILE A 75 3.70 10.83 -4.63
CA ILE A 75 3.40 10.24 -5.95
C ILE A 75 4.52 10.53 -6.97
N SER A 76 5.16 11.68 -6.85
CA SER A 76 6.21 12.15 -7.76
C SER A 76 7.63 11.80 -7.30
N SER A 77 7.76 10.95 -6.27
CA SER A 77 9.03 10.50 -5.66
C SER A 77 9.88 11.63 -5.06
N TYR A 78 9.21 12.64 -4.49
CA TYR A 78 9.82 13.64 -3.60
C TYR A 78 9.41 13.27 -2.17
N PHE A 79 10.21 12.47 -1.49
CA PHE A 79 9.80 11.85 -0.22
C PHE A 79 10.24 12.65 0.99
N GLU A 80 11.39 13.31 0.87
CA GLU A 80 12.04 14.07 1.91
C GLU A 80 11.34 15.42 2.07
N ASP A 81 11.10 15.83 3.32
CA ASP A 81 10.46 17.11 3.62
C ASP A 81 11.26 18.29 2.99
N ASP A 82 12.58 18.16 2.86
CA ASP A 82 13.50 19.14 2.24
C ASP A 82 13.23 19.36 0.75
N CYS A 83 12.70 18.36 0.02
CA CYS A 83 12.30 18.54 -1.37
C CYS A 83 11.22 19.62 -1.54
N ALA A 84 10.47 19.95 -0.49
CA ALA A 84 9.45 20.98 -0.55
C ALA A 84 10.01 22.37 -0.89
N ASP A 85 11.25 22.67 -0.47
CA ASP A 85 11.88 23.95 -0.77
C ASP A 85 12.24 24.07 -2.26
N GLU A 86 12.76 23.00 -2.87
CA GLU A 86 13.05 22.93 -4.31
C GLU A 86 11.78 23.05 -5.17
N LEU A 87 10.65 22.55 -4.66
CA LEU A 87 9.37 22.52 -5.37
C LEU A 87 8.53 23.80 -5.18
N THR A 88 9.01 24.78 -4.41
CA THR A 88 8.26 26.01 -4.07
C THR A 88 7.59 26.65 -5.29
N ASN A 89 8.29 26.70 -6.42
CA ASN A 89 7.83 27.31 -7.67
C ASN A 89 7.58 26.28 -8.79
N GLU A 90 7.45 24.99 -8.47
CA GLU A 90 7.27 23.94 -9.48
C GLU A 90 5.98 24.20 -10.29
N PRO A 91 6.07 24.44 -11.61
CA PRO A 91 4.95 25.00 -12.38
C PRO A 91 3.71 24.10 -12.49
N VAL A 92 3.88 22.78 -12.49
CA VAL A 92 2.73 21.85 -12.60
C VAL A 92 2.04 21.70 -11.25
N MET A 93 2.78 21.46 -10.17
CA MET A 93 2.28 21.29 -8.82
C MET A 93 1.60 22.55 -8.28
N THR A 94 2.18 23.73 -8.53
CA THR A 94 1.51 25.00 -8.20
C THR A 94 0.19 25.15 -8.94
N ALA A 95 0.11 24.70 -10.19
CA ALA A 95 -1.13 24.76 -10.97
C ALA A 95 -2.19 23.73 -10.54
N ILE A 96 -1.82 22.47 -10.30
CA ILE A 96 -2.77 21.41 -9.90
C ILE A 96 -3.32 21.65 -8.48
N LEU A 97 -2.50 22.21 -7.58
CA LEU A 97 -2.89 22.58 -6.22
C LEU A 97 -3.50 23.97 -6.13
N GLN A 98 -3.45 24.76 -7.21
CA GLN A 98 -3.93 26.14 -7.28
C GLN A 98 -3.26 27.06 -6.23
N LYS A 99 -1.95 26.88 -6.05
CA LYS A 99 -1.13 27.68 -5.13
C LYS A 99 -0.24 28.64 -5.91
N ASN A 100 -0.01 29.84 -5.37
CA ASN A 100 0.98 30.76 -5.94
C ASN A 100 2.41 30.25 -5.74
N ALA A 101 2.66 29.66 -4.57
CA ALA A 101 3.87 28.93 -4.21
C ALA A 101 3.48 27.73 -3.34
N LEU A 102 4.23 26.63 -3.43
CA LEU A 102 4.04 25.48 -2.56
C LEU A 102 4.52 25.80 -1.13
N ALA A 103 4.02 25.02 -0.16
CA ALA A 103 4.47 25.12 1.22
C ALA A 103 5.93 24.65 1.31
N SER A 104 6.76 25.45 1.97
CA SER A 104 8.16 25.14 2.25
C SER A 104 8.34 24.01 3.27
N GLN A 105 9.56 23.50 3.40
CA GLN A 105 9.93 22.48 4.36
C GLN A 105 9.52 22.85 5.81
N PRO A 106 9.81 24.06 6.35
CA PRO A 106 9.40 24.40 7.71
C PRO A 106 7.88 24.49 7.89
N THR A 107 7.15 24.72 6.80
CA THR A 107 5.68 24.74 6.81
C THR A 107 5.12 23.33 6.90
N LEU A 108 5.67 22.38 6.12
CA LEU A 108 5.27 20.98 6.18
C LEU A 108 5.66 20.30 7.49
N SER A 109 6.84 20.61 8.03
CA SER A 109 7.26 20.12 9.36
C SER A 109 6.28 20.54 10.45
N ARG A 110 5.89 21.83 10.51
CA ARG A 110 4.85 22.31 11.43
C ARG A 110 3.50 21.66 11.17
N PHE A 111 3.15 21.40 9.91
CA PHE A 111 1.90 20.74 9.55
C PHE A 111 1.81 19.31 10.13
N PHE A 112 2.87 18.50 9.99
CA PHE A 112 2.91 17.17 10.61
C PHE A 112 2.88 17.22 12.13
N ASN A 113 3.60 18.16 12.76
CA ASN A 113 3.62 18.31 14.21
C ASN A 113 2.28 18.76 14.81
N ARG A 114 1.33 19.23 14.00
CA ARG A 114 -0.05 19.52 14.42
C ARG A 114 -1.01 18.32 14.30
N MET A 115 -0.57 17.22 13.71
CA MET A 115 -1.38 16.01 13.58
C MET A 115 -1.44 15.26 14.91
N ASP A 116 -2.61 14.71 15.22
CA ASP A 116 -2.92 14.06 16.48
C ASP A 116 -3.87 12.86 16.28
N GLY A 117 -4.61 12.47 17.32
CA GLY A 117 -5.56 11.37 17.25
C GLY A 117 -6.80 11.67 16.40
N ASP A 118 -7.19 12.94 16.28
CA ASP A 118 -8.32 13.35 15.45
C ASP A 118 -7.93 13.25 13.98
N THR A 119 -6.75 13.74 13.59
CA THR A 119 -6.27 13.60 12.21
C THR A 119 -6.05 12.13 11.83
N PHE A 120 -5.57 11.31 12.78
CA PHE A 120 -5.43 9.87 12.57
C PHE A 120 -6.78 9.21 12.25
N SER A 121 -7.82 9.58 13.01
CA SER A 121 -9.18 9.09 12.78
C SER A 121 -9.76 9.59 11.46
N GLN A 122 -9.56 10.87 11.14
CA GLN A 122 -9.97 11.48 9.87
C GLN A 122 -9.32 10.80 8.67
N LEU A 123 -8.01 10.48 8.70
CA LEU A 123 -7.31 9.81 7.60
C LEU A 123 -7.86 8.40 7.34
N ASN A 124 -8.10 7.61 8.40
CA ASN A 124 -8.74 6.32 8.27
C ASN A 124 -10.14 6.45 7.66
N GLN A 125 -10.93 7.43 8.12
CA GLN A 125 -12.27 7.67 7.58
C GLN A 125 -12.22 8.10 6.11
N ILE A 126 -11.27 8.97 5.71
CA ILE A 126 -11.06 9.36 4.31
C ILE A 126 -10.74 8.13 3.45
N ILE A 127 -9.85 7.23 3.91
CA ILE A 127 -9.53 6.00 3.18
C ILE A 127 -10.78 5.13 3.00
N ARG A 128 -11.59 4.96 4.06
CA ARG A 128 -12.85 4.20 4.03
C ARG A 128 -13.86 4.80 3.05
N GLU A 129 -14.10 6.11 3.11
CA GLU A 129 -15.07 6.78 2.23
C GLU A 129 -14.61 6.74 0.76
N LEU A 130 -13.32 6.88 0.48
CA LEU A 130 -12.78 6.68 -0.87
C LEU A 130 -12.96 5.24 -1.34
N ARG A 131 -12.77 4.25 -0.46
CA ARG A 131 -13.00 2.83 -0.78
C ARG A 131 -14.44 2.60 -1.24
N LYS A 132 -15.43 3.20 -0.56
CA LYS A 132 -16.85 3.15 -0.97
C LYS A 132 -17.06 3.75 -2.36
N VAL A 133 -16.46 4.90 -2.64
CA VAL A 133 -16.50 5.50 -3.99
C VAL A 133 -15.91 4.55 -5.03
N ILE A 134 -14.77 3.91 -4.74
CA ILE A 134 -14.16 2.93 -5.65
C ILE A 134 -15.08 1.71 -5.86
N TYR A 135 -15.73 1.20 -4.80
CA TYR A 135 -16.63 0.07 -4.92
C TYR A 135 -17.94 0.41 -5.63
N SER A 136 -18.33 1.68 -5.68
CA SER A 136 -19.45 2.12 -6.55
C SER A 136 -19.13 1.97 -8.05
N ILE A 137 -17.84 2.04 -8.42
CA ILE A 137 -17.38 1.80 -9.81
C ILE A 137 -17.30 0.30 -10.06
N LYS A 138 -16.61 -0.43 -9.16
CA LYS A 138 -16.43 -1.87 -9.27
C LYS A 138 -16.29 -2.51 -7.88
N LYS A 139 -17.40 -2.99 -7.35
CA LYS A 139 -17.46 -3.75 -6.10
C LYS A 139 -16.84 -5.15 -6.29
N PRO A 140 -15.96 -5.62 -5.38
CA PRO A 140 -15.49 -7.00 -5.42
C PRO A 140 -16.60 -7.97 -4.99
N GLU A 141 -16.54 -9.21 -5.49
CA GLU A 141 -17.50 -10.27 -5.14
C GLU A 141 -17.34 -10.74 -3.69
N PHE A 142 -16.12 -10.68 -3.16
CA PHE A 142 -15.77 -11.01 -1.78
C PHE A 142 -14.57 -10.17 -1.34
N MET A 143 -14.35 -10.05 -0.03
CA MET A 143 -13.15 -9.42 0.53
C MET A 143 -12.16 -10.49 0.98
N LEU A 144 -10.90 -10.36 0.54
CA LEU A 144 -9.80 -11.21 0.95
C LEU A 144 -8.78 -10.39 1.75
N PHE A 145 -8.83 -10.50 3.06
CA PHE A 145 -7.89 -9.87 3.98
C PHE A 145 -6.59 -10.67 4.04
N ASP A 146 -5.50 -10.11 3.53
CA ASP A 146 -4.16 -10.60 3.86
C ASP A 146 -3.63 -9.76 5.02
N ILE A 147 -3.20 -10.41 6.11
CA ILE A 147 -2.60 -9.75 7.28
C ILE A 147 -1.12 -10.08 7.38
N ASP A 148 -0.31 -9.05 7.62
CA ASP A 148 1.13 -9.18 7.80
C ASP A 148 1.68 -8.02 8.63
N SER A 149 2.85 -8.22 9.23
CA SER A 149 3.60 -7.17 9.89
C SER A 149 4.87 -6.85 9.12
N THR A 150 5.43 -5.68 9.35
CA THR A 150 6.72 -5.31 8.78
C THR A 150 7.50 -4.44 9.74
N LEU A 151 8.81 -4.30 9.55
CA LEU A 151 9.64 -3.36 10.30
C LEU A 151 9.76 -2.03 9.55
N LEU A 152 9.61 -0.90 10.24
CA LEU A 152 10.02 0.41 9.75
C LEU A 152 11.22 0.85 10.58
N ASP A 153 12.39 0.90 9.96
CA ASP A 153 13.62 1.25 10.66
C ASP A 153 13.54 2.68 11.21
N THR A 154 14.00 2.85 12.45
CA THR A 154 14.07 4.16 13.12
C THR A 154 15.51 4.57 13.31
N TYR A 155 15.74 5.89 13.35
CA TYR A 155 17.03 6.48 13.65
C TYR A 155 16.89 7.43 14.84
N GLY A 156 17.87 7.40 15.74
CA GLY A 156 17.87 8.20 16.96
C GLY A 156 16.85 7.71 17.99
N ASN A 157 16.59 8.54 19.00
CA ASN A 157 15.67 8.19 20.08
C ASN A 157 14.25 8.66 19.73
N GLN A 158 13.41 7.75 19.24
CA GLN A 158 12.00 8.00 18.93
C GLN A 158 11.07 7.29 19.93
N GLU A 159 9.91 7.89 20.23
CA GLU A 159 8.90 7.28 21.10
C GLU A 159 8.41 5.95 20.51
N GLY A 160 8.43 4.88 21.30
CA GLY A 160 7.93 3.55 20.90
C GLY A 160 8.86 2.77 19.97
N GLU A 161 10.04 3.29 19.64
CA GLU A 161 11.04 2.48 18.94
C GLU A 161 11.56 1.34 19.81
N GLY A 162 12.01 0.26 19.19
CA GLY A 162 12.62 -0.84 19.93
C GLY A 162 13.24 -1.90 19.04
N PHE A 163 14.11 -2.71 19.64
CA PHE A 163 14.76 -3.82 18.95
C PHE A 163 13.74 -4.94 18.69
N ASN A 164 13.59 -5.30 17.41
CA ASN A 164 12.74 -6.40 16.99
C ASN A 164 13.57 -7.65 16.71
N TYR A 165 13.40 -8.70 17.53
CA TYR A 165 14.15 -9.95 17.40
C TYR A 165 13.89 -10.71 16.08
N HIS A 166 12.73 -10.55 15.45
CA HIS A 166 12.45 -11.23 14.19
C HIS A 166 13.24 -10.60 13.04
N TYR A 167 13.34 -9.27 13.02
CA TYR A 167 14.00 -8.50 11.97
C TYR A 167 15.47 -8.13 12.27
N GLN A 168 15.93 -8.36 13.51
CA GLN A 168 17.29 -8.04 13.97
C GLN A 168 17.66 -6.54 13.78
N ALA A 169 16.69 -5.64 13.96
CA ALA A 169 16.87 -4.21 13.78
C ALA A 169 15.96 -3.39 14.72
N HIS A 170 16.30 -2.11 14.90
CA HIS A 170 15.51 -1.13 15.66
C HIS A 170 14.48 -0.47 14.75
N GLY A 171 13.26 -0.34 15.25
CA GLY A 171 12.20 0.25 14.44
C GLY A 171 10.84 0.25 15.12
N TYR A 172 9.83 0.61 14.33
CA TYR A 172 8.43 0.28 14.60
C TYR A 172 8.05 -1.03 13.94
N HIS A 173 7.04 -1.71 14.46
CA HIS A 173 6.57 -3.00 13.95
C HIS A 173 5.11 -2.96 13.47
N PRO A 174 4.77 -2.10 12.48
CA PRO A 174 3.39 -1.92 12.05
C PRO A 174 2.69 -3.21 11.62
N LEU A 175 1.39 -3.22 11.85
CA LEU A 175 0.46 -4.22 11.36
C LEU A 175 -0.30 -3.68 10.15
N LEU A 176 -0.33 -4.45 9.08
CA LEU A 176 -0.92 -4.07 7.80
C LEU A 176 -1.92 -5.11 7.35
N CYS A 177 -3.03 -4.66 6.77
CA CYS A 177 -3.97 -5.53 6.09
C CYS A 177 -4.28 -5.02 4.70
N TYR A 178 -4.07 -5.87 3.71
CA TYR A 178 -4.34 -5.58 2.30
C TYR A 178 -5.50 -6.43 1.80
N ASP A 179 -6.17 -5.93 0.78
CA ASP A 179 -6.96 -6.78 -0.11
C ASP A 179 -5.99 -7.64 -0.95
N GLY A 180 -5.99 -8.95 -0.70
CA GLY A 180 -5.10 -9.92 -1.34
C GLY A 180 -5.29 -10.09 -2.85
N LEU A 181 -6.36 -9.53 -3.42
CA LEU A 181 -6.63 -9.54 -4.86
C LEU A 181 -6.23 -8.23 -5.53
N THR A 182 -6.62 -7.10 -4.92
CA THR A 182 -6.48 -5.78 -5.53
C THR A 182 -5.20 -5.07 -5.12
N GLY A 183 -4.63 -5.44 -3.98
CA GLY A 183 -3.50 -4.77 -3.35
C GLY A 183 -3.88 -3.48 -2.64
N ASP A 184 -5.16 -3.15 -2.47
CA ASP A 184 -5.58 -1.99 -1.69
C ASP A 184 -5.17 -2.17 -0.23
N LEU A 185 -4.51 -1.17 0.36
CA LEU A 185 -4.17 -1.19 1.78
C LEU A 185 -5.41 -0.81 2.58
N LEU A 186 -6.00 -1.80 3.24
CA LEU A 186 -7.29 -1.67 3.92
C LEU A 186 -7.15 -0.95 5.25
N LYS A 187 -6.08 -1.27 5.98
CA LYS A 187 -5.78 -0.71 7.30
C LYS A 187 -4.29 -0.82 7.61
N ALA A 188 -3.75 0.20 8.26
CA ALA A 188 -2.38 0.22 8.78
C ALA A 188 -2.37 0.75 10.22
N GLN A 189 -1.61 0.11 11.09
CA GLN A 189 -1.43 0.55 12.47
C GLN A 189 0.05 0.55 12.82
N LEU A 190 0.59 1.73 13.15
CA LEU A 190 1.94 1.84 13.71
C LEU A 190 1.95 1.28 15.13
N ARG A 191 2.96 0.47 15.42
CA ARG A 191 3.08 -0.30 16.65
C ARG A 191 4.51 -0.20 17.17
N ASP A 192 4.67 -0.24 18.48
CA ASP A 192 5.97 -0.24 19.14
C ASP A 192 6.85 -1.38 18.64
N GLY A 193 8.16 -1.12 18.50
CA GLY A 193 9.11 -2.07 17.92
C GLY A 193 9.21 -3.42 18.63
N THR A 194 9.00 -3.39 19.96
CA THR A 194 9.10 -4.56 20.85
C THR A 194 7.87 -5.48 20.80
N MET A 195 6.79 -5.08 20.13
CA MET A 195 5.56 -5.89 20.07
C MET A 195 5.72 -7.12 19.19
N TYR A 196 5.20 -8.26 19.66
CA TYR A 196 5.15 -9.50 18.88
C TYR A 196 4.14 -9.41 17.72
N CYS A 197 4.34 -10.18 16.63
CA CYS A 197 3.56 -10.06 15.39
C CYS A 197 2.04 -10.12 15.61
N SER A 198 1.54 -11.14 16.32
CA SER A 198 0.10 -11.36 16.60
C SER A 198 -0.51 -10.46 17.66
N LYS A 199 0.29 -9.73 18.47
CA LYS A 199 -0.26 -8.97 19.59
C LYS A 199 -1.25 -7.92 19.06
N GLU A 200 -2.48 -7.97 19.55
CA GLU A 200 -3.62 -7.11 19.18
C GLU A 200 -4.12 -7.27 17.73
N ALA A 201 -3.72 -8.35 17.03
CA ALA A 201 -4.20 -8.62 15.68
C ALA A 201 -5.73 -8.88 15.63
N ASP A 202 -6.27 -9.45 16.70
CA ASP A 202 -7.71 -9.66 16.93
C ASP A 202 -8.47 -8.33 17.03
N ILE A 203 -7.98 -7.36 17.81
CA ILE A 203 -8.57 -6.01 17.95
C ILE A 203 -8.46 -5.25 16.61
N PHE A 204 -7.28 -5.34 15.98
CA PHE A 204 -7.03 -4.74 14.69
C PHE A 204 -7.99 -5.26 13.63
N MET A 205 -8.20 -6.57 13.55
CA MET A 205 -9.10 -7.18 12.58
C MET A 205 -10.56 -6.99 12.93
N LYS A 206 -10.95 -7.08 14.21
CA LYS A 206 -12.33 -6.90 14.67
C LYS A 206 -12.94 -5.60 14.15
N SER A 207 -12.22 -4.49 14.34
CA SER A 207 -12.68 -3.18 13.88
C SER A 207 -12.76 -3.06 12.35
N LEU A 208 -11.88 -3.73 11.60
CA LEU A 208 -11.94 -3.75 10.14
C LEU A 208 -13.11 -4.63 9.64
N LEU A 209 -13.34 -5.78 10.27
CA LEU A 209 -14.46 -6.66 9.95
C LEU A 209 -15.79 -6.00 10.27
N ASP A 210 -15.90 -5.31 11.42
CA ASP A 210 -17.09 -4.53 11.78
C ASP A 210 -17.37 -3.40 10.77
N GLU A 211 -16.32 -2.71 10.28
CA GLU A 211 -16.43 -1.75 9.18
C GLU A 211 -17.03 -2.39 7.93
N PHE A 212 -16.48 -3.53 7.48
CA PHE A 212 -16.92 -4.21 6.27
C PHE A 212 -18.34 -4.79 6.39
N LEU A 213 -18.69 -5.37 7.54
CA LEU A 213 -20.05 -5.88 7.78
C LEU A 213 -21.09 -4.74 7.84
N CYS A 214 -20.68 -3.55 8.30
CA CYS A 214 -21.54 -2.36 8.30
C CYS A 214 -21.74 -1.78 6.90
N ASP A 215 -20.65 -1.60 6.14
CA ASP A 215 -20.71 -0.98 4.82
C ASP A 215 -21.16 -1.93 3.70
N PHE A 216 -20.84 -3.23 3.85
CA PHE A 216 -21.03 -4.27 2.82
C PHE A 216 -21.53 -5.58 3.46
N PRO A 217 -22.72 -5.61 4.09
CA PRO A 217 -23.20 -6.73 4.91
C PRO A 217 -23.26 -8.08 4.17
N ASP A 218 -23.53 -8.05 2.86
CA ASP A 218 -23.66 -9.27 2.04
C ASP A 218 -22.33 -9.75 1.44
N MET A 219 -21.21 -9.06 1.70
CA MET A 219 -19.91 -9.40 1.10
C MET A 219 -19.26 -10.57 1.88
N PRO A 220 -19.00 -11.72 1.24
CA PRO A 220 -18.27 -12.80 1.88
C PRO A 220 -16.85 -12.35 2.28
N LEU A 221 -16.43 -12.72 3.48
CA LEU A 221 -15.17 -12.30 4.06
C LEU A 221 -14.22 -13.50 4.21
N PHE A 222 -12.99 -13.31 3.74
CA PHE A 222 -11.93 -14.31 3.80
C PHE A 222 -10.65 -13.72 4.37
N LEU A 223 -9.89 -14.49 5.14
CA LEU A 223 -8.59 -14.06 5.67
C LEU A 223 -7.47 -15.06 5.38
N ARG A 224 -6.27 -14.55 5.08
CA ARG A 224 -5.02 -15.31 5.08
C ARG A 224 -4.00 -14.67 6.02
N GLY A 225 -3.39 -15.49 6.87
CA GLY A 225 -2.36 -15.06 7.82
C GLY A 225 -1.23 -16.08 7.88
N ASP A 226 0.00 -15.62 8.12
CA ASP A 226 1.10 -16.55 8.39
C ASP A 226 1.03 -17.11 9.81
N SER A 227 2.07 -17.89 10.16
CA SER A 227 2.17 -18.49 11.48
C SER A 227 2.40 -17.51 12.63
N GLY A 228 2.75 -16.26 12.32
CA GLY A 228 2.79 -15.17 13.27
C GLY A 228 1.40 -14.75 13.74
N PHE A 229 0.34 -15.07 13.00
CA PHE A 229 -1.07 -14.77 13.31
C PHE A 229 -1.87 -15.98 13.79
N ALA A 230 -1.21 -17.10 14.07
CA ALA A 230 -1.85 -18.29 14.62
C ALA A 230 -2.22 -18.10 16.10
N SER A 231 -3.30 -17.36 16.38
CA SER A 231 -3.75 -16.97 17.73
C SER A 231 -5.21 -17.38 17.98
N PRO A 232 -5.55 -17.95 19.16
CA PRO A 232 -6.92 -18.29 19.51
C PRO A 232 -7.87 -17.07 19.44
N ASP A 233 -7.45 -15.92 19.97
CA ASP A 233 -8.26 -14.70 19.98
C ASP A 233 -8.63 -14.24 18.56
N LEU A 234 -7.70 -14.39 17.61
CA LEU A 234 -7.96 -14.04 16.21
C LEU A 234 -8.94 -15.03 15.57
N TYR A 235 -8.82 -16.33 15.84
CA TYR A 235 -9.77 -17.32 15.33
C TYR A 235 -11.19 -17.03 15.82
N GLU A 236 -11.34 -16.72 17.10
CA GLU A 236 -12.64 -16.40 17.71
C GLU A 236 -13.27 -15.16 17.09
N VAL A 237 -12.48 -14.09 16.87
CA VAL A 237 -12.96 -12.89 16.17
C VAL A 237 -13.38 -13.21 14.73
N LEU A 238 -12.62 -14.03 14.01
CA LEU A 238 -12.96 -14.37 12.63
C LEU A 238 -14.23 -15.23 12.55
N GLU A 239 -14.38 -16.18 13.47
CA GLU A 239 -15.56 -17.05 13.56
C GLU A 239 -16.82 -16.27 13.98
N ASP A 240 -16.73 -15.39 14.98
CA ASP A 240 -17.82 -14.49 15.40
C ASP A 240 -18.32 -13.61 14.24
N LYS A 241 -17.40 -13.13 13.40
CA LYS A 241 -17.69 -12.25 12.26
C LYS A 241 -17.97 -13.00 10.96
N ASN A 242 -18.12 -14.33 11.01
CA ASN A 242 -18.32 -15.20 9.84
C ASN A 242 -17.29 -14.97 8.71
N CYS A 243 -16.05 -14.65 9.10
CA CYS A 243 -14.92 -14.51 8.19
C CYS A 243 -14.20 -15.86 8.07
N LYS A 244 -14.24 -16.46 6.89
CA LYS A 244 -13.56 -17.74 6.63
C LYS A 244 -12.05 -17.50 6.55
N TYR A 245 -11.21 -18.42 7.00
CA TYR A 245 -9.77 -18.15 7.06
C TYR A 245 -8.88 -19.33 6.69
N ALA A 246 -7.65 -19.02 6.31
CA ALA A 246 -6.54 -19.95 6.17
C ALA A 246 -5.29 -19.34 6.82
N ILE A 247 -4.93 -19.84 8.00
CA ILE A 247 -3.78 -19.33 8.78
C ILE A 247 -2.75 -20.46 8.92
N ARG A 248 -1.50 -20.17 8.58
CA ARG A 248 -0.44 -21.18 8.70
C ARG A 248 -0.17 -21.51 10.16
N LEU A 249 0.05 -22.78 10.47
CA LEU A 249 0.54 -23.19 11.78
C LEU A 249 2.05 -23.41 11.75
N LYS A 250 2.74 -23.08 12.85
CA LYS A 250 4.12 -23.51 13.04
C LYS A 250 4.13 -25.02 13.23
N GLU A 251 5.01 -25.67 12.49
CA GLU A 251 5.25 -27.10 12.61
C GLU A 251 5.69 -27.47 14.03
N ASN A 252 5.14 -28.57 14.55
CA ASN A 252 5.54 -29.15 15.83
C ASN A 252 5.40 -30.68 15.79
N ALA A 253 5.94 -31.35 16.80
CA ALA A 253 5.95 -32.82 16.87
C ALA A 253 4.54 -33.43 16.82
N LYS A 254 3.54 -32.79 17.44
CA LYS A 254 2.17 -33.31 17.46
C LYS A 254 1.50 -33.22 16.10
N LEU A 255 1.71 -32.13 15.37
CA LEU A 255 1.19 -31.99 14.00
C LEU A 255 1.82 -32.99 13.04
N ARG A 256 3.13 -33.28 13.20
CA ARG A 256 3.80 -34.35 12.44
C ARG A 256 3.24 -35.72 12.75
N GLU A 257 3.03 -36.03 14.03
CA GLU A 257 2.44 -37.30 14.47
C GLU A 257 1.07 -37.52 13.81
N LEU A 258 0.23 -36.48 13.76
CA LEU A 258 -1.10 -36.54 13.12
C LEU A 258 -1.05 -36.68 11.59
N ALA A 259 0.04 -36.25 10.95
CA ALA A 259 0.23 -36.35 9.50
C ALA A 259 1.10 -37.55 9.08
N GLU A 260 1.51 -38.40 10.03
CA GLU A 260 2.50 -39.45 9.78
C GLU A 260 1.99 -40.53 8.83
N GLU A 261 0.68 -40.82 8.82
CA GLU A 261 0.10 -41.77 7.89
C GLU A 261 0.34 -41.37 6.42
N GLU A 262 0.11 -40.10 6.10
CA GLU A 262 0.32 -39.57 4.75
C GLU A 262 1.80 -39.33 4.44
N ASN A 263 2.61 -39.03 5.44
CA ASN A 263 4.06 -39.02 5.28
C ASN A 263 4.56 -40.41 4.83
N GLN A 264 4.06 -41.48 5.46
CA GLN A 264 4.38 -42.85 5.08
C GLN A 264 3.78 -43.23 3.72
N ALA A 265 2.60 -42.72 3.37
CA ALA A 265 2.02 -42.90 2.04
C ALA A 265 2.92 -42.29 0.95
N LEU A 266 3.35 -41.03 1.13
CA LEU A 266 4.29 -40.36 0.24
C LEU A 266 5.62 -41.12 0.12
N TYR A 267 6.15 -41.61 1.25
CA TYR A 267 7.37 -42.41 1.25
C TYR A 267 7.21 -43.72 0.45
N ARG A 268 6.10 -44.43 0.63
CA ARG A 268 5.79 -45.65 -0.13
C ARG A 268 5.65 -45.36 -1.63
N ALA A 269 4.95 -44.28 -1.99
CA ALA A 269 4.74 -43.87 -3.38
C ALA A 269 6.05 -43.47 -4.08
N THR A 270 6.99 -42.87 -3.35
CA THR A 270 8.26 -42.38 -3.90
C THR A 270 9.45 -43.33 -3.70
N LYS A 271 9.22 -44.53 -3.17
CA LYS A 271 10.28 -45.50 -2.81
C LYS A 271 11.29 -45.76 -3.93
N PHE A 272 10.80 -45.88 -5.17
CA PHE A 272 11.62 -46.17 -6.36
C PHE A 272 11.94 -44.94 -7.21
N ASN A 273 11.45 -43.76 -6.81
CA ASN A 273 11.69 -42.49 -7.48
C ASN A 273 11.89 -41.39 -6.43
N GLN A 274 13.11 -41.31 -5.91
CA GLN A 274 13.46 -40.36 -4.84
C GLN A 274 13.87 -38.99 -5.37
N VAL A 275 13.97 -38.81 -6.69
CA VAL A 275 14.48 -37.58 -7.31
C VAL A 275 13.34 -36.64 -7.71
N ASP A 276 12.24 -37.20 -8.22
CA ASP A 276 11.13 -36.40 -8.75
C ASP A 276 10.27 -35.78 -7.66
N TYR A 277 9.61 -34.69 -8.02
CA TYR A 277 8.63 -34.02 -7.17
C TYR A 277 7.46 -34.95 -6.84
N ALA A 278 7.05 -34.96 -5.56
CA ALA A 278 5.84 -35.62 -5.13
C ALA A 278 5.22 -34.86 -3.95
N VAL A 279 3.90 -34.97 -3.81
CA VAL A 279 3.15 -34.26 -2.79
C VAL A 279 1.96 -35.11 -2.34
N GLU A 280 1.72 -35.11 -1.04
CA GLU A 280 0.48 -35.62 -0.45
C GLU A 280 -0.23 -34.51 0.32
N TYR A 281 -1.54 -34.59 0.32
CA TYR A 281 -2.41 -33.66 1.04
C TYR A 281 -3.31 -34.45 1.99
N GLY A 282 -3.63 -33.85 3.12
CA GLY A 282 -4.58 -34.44 4.03
C GLY A 282 -5.16 -33.41 4.98
N GLU A 283 -5.97 -33.89 5.91
CA GLU A 283 -6.61 -33.06 6.92
C GLU A 283 -6.90 -33.84 8.19
N PHE A 284 -7.07 -33.10 9.28
CA PHE A 284 -7.55 -33.63 10.54
C PHE A 284 -8.22 -32.51 11.36
N LEU A 285 -9.01 -32.90 12.36
CA LEU A 285 -9.42 -31.98 13.42
C LEU A 285 -8.34 -31.89 14.48
N TYR A 286 -7.97 -30.68 14.87
CA TYR A 286 -6.95 -30.42 15.87
C TYR A 286 -7.45 -29.40 16.89
N GLN A 287 -7.10 -29.61 18.15
CA GLN A 287 -7.35 -28.68 19.23
C GLN A 287 -6.07 -28.50 20.04
N ALA A 288 -5.47 -27.32 19.97
CA ALA A 288 -4.43 -26.95 20.93
C ALA A 288 -5.07 -26.71 22.31
N GLY A 289 -4.31 -26.87 23.40
CA GLY A 289 -4.85 -26.68 24.75
C GLY A 289 -5.39 -25.27 25.02
N SER A 290 -4.93 -24.26 24.27
CA SER A 290 -5.43 -22.88 24.34
C SER A 290 -6.69 -22.63 23.50
N TRP A 291 -7.18 -23.63 22.75
CA TRP A 291 -8.34 -23.48 21.87
C TRP A 291 -9.61 -23.95 22.58
N ASN A 292 -10.67 -23.17 22.44
CA ASN A 292 -11.99 -23.47 22.96
C ASN A 292 -12.69 -24.67 22.30
N HIS A 293 -12.38 -24.98 21.03
CA HIS A 293 -12.95 -26.10 20.29
C HIS A 293 -11.97 -26.61 19.20
N PRO A 294 -12.16 -27.85 18.69
CA PRO A 294 -11.33 -28.38 17.61
C PRO A 294 -11.61 -27.66 16.29
N ARG A 295 -10.55 -27.34 15.55
CA ARG A 295 -10.61 -26.69 14.23
C ARG A 295 -10.02 -27.60 13.17
N ARG A 296 -10.49 -27.45 11.93
CA ARG A 296 -9.96 -28.16 10.77
C ARG A 296 -8.54 -27.67 10.47
N VAL A 297 -7.62 -28.61 10.33
CA VAL A 297 -6.26 -28.36 9.86
C VAL A 297 -6.05 -29.16 8.60
N VAL A 298 -5.74 -28.47 7.50
CA VAL A 298 -5.28 -29.10 6.27
C VAL A 298 -3.76 -29.08 6.23
N PHE A 299 -3.17 -30.03 5.55
CA PHE A 299 -1.72 -30.09 5.41
C PHE A 299 -1.27 -30.51 4.01
N LYS A 300 -0.04 -30.12 3.70
CA LYS A 300 0.73 -30.54 2.52
C LYS A 300 2.05 -31.13 2.99
N ILE A 301 2.35 -32.34 2.54
CA ILE A 301 3.67 -32.97 2.69
C ILE A 301 4.28 -33.03 1.30
N GLU A 302 5.38 -32.33 1.11
CA GLU A 302 6.03 -32.18 -0.18
C GLU A 302 7.43 -32.78 -0.14
N LYS A 303 7.77 -33.54 -1.18
CA LYS A 303 9.14 -33.95 -1.48
C LYS A 303 9.66 -33.08 -2.63
N PRO A 304 10.49 -32.06 -2.35
CA PRO A 304 11.05 -31.22 -3.39
C PRO A 304 11.99 -32.02 -4.30
N TYR A 305 12.17 -31.54 -5.53
CA TYR A 305 13.13 -32.14 -6.46
C TYR A 305 14.54 -32.20 -5.84
N GLY A 306 15.16 -33.38 -5.87
CA GLY A 306 16.51 -33.58 -5.34
C GLY A 306 16.66 -33.43 -3.83
N GLN A 307 15.57 -33.42 -3.06
CA GLN A 307 15.60 -33.40 -1.59
C GLN A 307 14.99 -34.67 -1.00
N MET A 308 15.68 -35.26 -0.02
CA MET A 308 15.20 -36.45 0.70
C MET A 308 14.35 -36.10 1.93
N VAL A 309 14.33 -34.84 2.34
CA VAL A 309 13.58 -34.38 3.52
C VAL A 309 12.22 -33.86 3.08
N HIS A 310 11.15 -34.45 3.62
CA HIS A 310 9.80 -33.96 3.39
C HIS A 310 9.56 -32.63 4.09
N LEU A 311 8.93 -31.69 3.39
CA LEU A 311 8.52 -30.39 3.89
C LEU A 311 7.05 -30.41 4.24
N TYR A 312 6.72 -29.90 5.42
CA TYR A 312 5.35 -29.85 5.91
C TYR A 312 4.81 -28.42 5.86
N THR A 313 3.57 -28.30 5.43
CA THR A 313 2.78 -27.09 5.58
C THR A 313 1.48 -27.44 6.26
N PHE A 314 1.19 -26.82 7.40
CA PHE A 314 -0.06 -26.97 8.13
C PHE A 314 -0.83 -25.66 8.09
N ILE A 315 -2.14 -25.71 7.86
CA ILE A 315 -3.02 -24.55 7.80
C ILE A 315 -4.27 -24.85 8.62
N VAL A 316 -4.53 -24.04 9.64
CA VAL A 316 -5.83 -24.04 10.31
C VAL A 316 -6.83 -23.24 9.48
N THR A 317 -8.03 -23.77 9.30
CA THR A 317 -8.99 -23.21 8.37
C THR A 317 -10.44 -23.50 8.74
N THR A 318 -11.34 -22.63 8.30
CA THR A 318 -12.79 -22.82 8.29
C THR A 318 -13.37 -22.97 6.87
N LEU A 319 -12.50 -22.98 5.86
CA LEU A 319 -12.88 -23.24 4.47
C LEU A 319 -13.36 -24.68 4.34
N GLU A 320 -14.29 -24.92 3.42
CA GLU A 320 -14.93 -26.25 3.20
C GLU A 320 -14.46 -26.88 1.87
N MET A 321 -13.41 -26.34 1.27
CA MET A 321 -12.80 -26.84 0.03
C MET A 321 -11.87 -28.03 0.29
N GLU A 322 -11.48 -28.76 -0.75
CA GLU A 322 -10.50 -29.85 -0.67
C GLU A 322 -9.15 -29.37 -0.12
N PRO A 323 -8.38 -30.20 0.61
CA PRO A 323 -7.12 -29.80 1.22
C PRO A 323 -6.15 -29.10 0.25
N TYR A 324 -6.01 -29.61 -0.98
CA TYR A 324 -5.14 -29.01 -1.99
C TYR A 324 -5.60 -27.60 -2.43
N GLN A 325 -6.92 -27.34 -2.45
CA GLN A 325 -7.50 -26.05 -2.82
C GLN A 325 -7.27 -25.02 -1.71
N VAL A 326 -7.38 -25.42 -0.44
CA VAL A 326 -7.06 -24.55 0.70
C VAL A 326 -5.57 -24.16 0.68
N ILE A 327 -4.69 -25.12 0.39
CA ILE A 327 -3.26 -24.84 0.23
C ILE A 327 -3.02 -23.86 -0.92
N GLN A 328 -3.67 -24.06 -2.08
CA GLN A 328 -3.55 -23.14 -3.23
C GLN A 328 -4.08 -21.73 -2.90
N PHE A 329 -5.22 -21.64 -2.20
CA PHE A 329 -5.78 -20.38 -1.70
C PHE A 329 -4.78 -19.65 -0.80
N TYR A 330 -4.16 -20.37 0.14
CA TYR A 330 -3.14 -19.84 1.03
C TYR A 330 -1.87 -19.39 0.31
N CYS A 331 -1.37 -20.16 -0.67
CA CYS A 331 -0.17 -19.80 -1.44
C CYS A 331 -0.27 -18.43 -2.12
N GLY A 332 -1.48 -17.97 -2.46
CA GLY A 332 -1.69 -16.63 -3.00
C GLY A 332 -1.33 -15.48 -2.04
N ARG A 333 -1.15 -15.74 -0.74
CA ARG A 333 -0.69 -14.77 0.28
C ARG A 333 0.70 -14.20 -0.07
N GLY A 334 1.53 -14.94 -0.81
CA GLY A 334 2.88 -14.48 -1.20
C GLY A 334 2.90 -13.14 -1.96
N LYS A 335 1.77 -12.69 -2.51
CA LYS A 335 1.64 -11.36 -3.13
C LYS A 335 1.82 -10.20 -2.14
N MET A 336 1.46 -10.41 -0.87
CA MET A 336 1.53 -9.43 0.21
C MET A 336 2.92 -8.81 0.35
N GLU A 337 3.98 -9.62 0.24
CA GLU A 337 5.37 -9.16 0.32
C GLU A 337 5.68 -8.13 -0.77
N ASN A 338 5.12 -8.31 -1.98
CA ASN A 338 5.28 -7.34 -3.07
C ASN A 338 4.55 -6.02 -2.79
N PHE A 339 3.38 -6.07 -2.15
CA PHE A 339 2.64 -4.86 -1.76
C PHE A 339 3.41 -4.07 -0.71
N ILE A 340 3.90 -4.74 0.34
CA ILE A 340 4.72 -4.11 1.39
C ILE A 340 6.00 -3.54 0.80
N LYS A 341 6.65 -4.27 -0.11
CA LYS A 341 7.85 -3.80 -0.81
C LYS A 341 7.56 -2.55 -1.64
N GLU A 342 6.46 -2.50 -2.37
CA GLU A 342 6.05 -1.31 -3.14
C GLU A 342 5.72 -0.14 -2.21
N CYS A 343 5.04 -0.36 -1.08
CA CYS A 343 4.81 0.69 -0.07
C CYS A 343 6.12 1.26 0.50
N LYS A 344 7.08 0.40 0.86
CA LYS A 344 8.38 0.82 1.39
C LYS A 344 9.23 1.56 0.35
N SER A 345 9.50 0.93 -0.78
CA SER A 345 10.42 1.47 -1.80
C SER A 345 9.78 2.51 -2.72
N GLY A 346 8.50 2.32 -3.05
CA GLY A 346 7.79 3.15 -4.00
C GLY A 346 7.06 4.32 -3.35
N PHE A 347 6.71 4.26 -2.07
CA PHE A 347 5.96 5.32 -1.39
C PHE A 347 6.63 5.80 -0.12
N ASP A 348 7.84 5.35 0.21
CA ASP A 348 8.58 5.73 1.42
C ASP A 348 7.79 5.55 2.74
N PHE A 349 7.16 4.38 2.92
CA PHE A 349 6.50 4.05 4.20
C PHE A 349 7.43 4.10 5.41
N ALA A 350 8.75 4.08 5.21
CA ALA A 350 9.77 4.16 6.25
C ALA A 350 10.10 5.61 6.66
N SER A 351 9.37 6.63 6.15
CA SER A 351 9.53 8.05 6.51
C SER A 351 9.05 8.38 7.94
N VAL A 352 9.58 7.67 8.94
CA VAL A 352 9.32 7.85 10.37
C VAL A 352 10.43 8.72 10.99
N SER A 353 10.33 10.03 10.77
CA SER A 353 11.36 11.00 11.13
C SER A 353 11.02 11.86 12.35
N SER A 354 9.84 11.71 12.95
CA SER A 354 9.44 12.45 14.16
C SER A 354 9.87 11.70 15.42
N SER A 355 10.12 12.45 16.50
CA SER A 355 10.30 11.88 17.84
C SER A 355 8.99 11.35 18.44
N SER A 356 7.83 11.84 17.96
CA SER A 356 6.51 11.40 18.45
C SER A 356 5.96 10.24 17.62
N LYS A 357 5.55 9.17 18.31
CA LYS A 357 4.93 8.00 17.67
C LYS A 357 3.63 8.35 16.97
N LEU A 358 2.82 9.23 17.55
CA LEU A 358 1.52 9.63 17.00
C LEU A 358 1.68 10.42 15.70
N VAL A 359 2.69 11.29 15.61
CA VAL A 359 3.03 12.01 14.38
C VAL A 359 3.50 11.01 13.31
N ASN A 360 4.37 10.07 13.67
CA ASN A 360 4.81 9.00 12.77
C ASN A 360 3.65 8.10 12.30
N ALA A 361 2.66 7.83 13.16
CA ALA A 361 1.47 7.07 12.80
C ALA A 361 0.59 7.81 11.79
N ASN A 362 0.44 9.13 11.94
CA ASN A 362 -0.23 9.97 10.94
C ASN A 362 0.55 10.02 9.63
N ARG A 363 1.89 10.17 9.67
CA ARG A 363 2.74 10.10 8.46
C ARG A 363 2.51 8.78 7.73
N LEU A 364 2.58 7.65 8.41
CA LEU A 364 2.29 6.33 7.82
C LEU A 364 0.93 6.31 7.09
N LEU A 365 -0.12 6.89 7.67
CA LEU A 365 -1.44 6.96 7.01
C LEU A 365 -1.48 7.91 5.81
N VAL A 366 -0.72 8.99 5.79
CA VAL A 366 -0.59 9.86 4.61
C VAL A 366 0.06 9.10 3.45
N HIS A 367 1.13 8.34 3.75
CA HIS A 367 1.78 7.49 2.76
C HIS A 367 0.87 6.34 2.31
N ALA A 368 0.07 5.76 3.22
CA ALA A 368 -0.95 4.77 2.90
C ALA A 368 -2.06 5.32 1.98
N LEU A 369 -2.50 6.55 2.23
CA LEU A 369 -3.47 7.22 1.38
C LEU A 369 -2.88 7.48 -0.02
N ALA A 370 -1.63 7.95 -0.12
CA ALA A 370 -0.95 8.13 -1.39
C ALA A 370 -0.83 6.80 -2.17
N TYR A 371 -0.45 5.71 -1.48
CA TYR A 371 -0.41 4.36 -2.05
C TYR A 371 -1.77 3.93 -2.61
N ASN A 372 -2.84 4.05 -1.82
CA ASN A 372 -4.18 3.65 -2.26
C ASN A 372 -4.67 4.49 -3.44
N LEU A 373 -4.51 5.82 -3.40
CA LEU A 373 -4.89 6.70 -4.51
C LEU A 373 -4.16 6.31 -5.81
N PHE A 374 -2.87 5.98 -5.73
CA PHE A 374 -2.14 5.47 -6.87
C PHE A 374 -2.61 4.09 -7.30
N ASN A 375 -2.85 3.16 -6.37
CA ASN A 375 -3.27 1.81 -6.72
C ASN A 375 -4.63 1.82 -7.43
N TRP A 376 -5.56 2.67 -6.98
CA TRP A 376 -6.84 2.90 -7.64
C TRP A 376 -6.65 3.53 -9.03
N PHE A 377 -5.81 4.56 -9.15
CA PHE A 377 -5.45 5.14 -10.45
C PHE A 377 -4.86 4.08 -11.40
N ARG A 378 -3.95 3.25 -10.90
CA ARG A 378 -3.29 2.16 -11.64
C ARG A 378 -4.29 1.14 -12.16
N ARG A 379 -5.25 0.73 -11.33
CA ARG A 379 -6.23 -0.31 -11.68
C ARG A 379 -7.34 0.20 -12.58
N LEU A 380 -7.82 1.42 -12.34
CA LEU A 380 -9.05 1.95 -12.95
C LEU A 380 -8.78 2.84 -14.16
N ALA A 381 -7.71 3.63 -14.12
CA ALA A 381 -7.47 4.69 -15.09
C ALA A 381 -6.33 4.38 -16.07
N LEU A 382 -5.22 3.79 -15.62
CA LEU A 382 -4.08 3.56 -16.52
C LEU A 382 -4.46 2.74 -17.76
N ALA A 383 -3.78 3.03 -18.86
CA ALA A 383 -3.82 2.22 -20.07
C ALA A 383 -3.60 0.73 -19.75
N VAL A 384 -4.27 -0.17 -20.48
CA VAL A 384 -4.30 -1.61 -20.16
C VAL A 384 -2.89 -2.21 -20.07
N SER A 385 -1.98 -1.77 -20.94
CA SER A 385 -0.57 -2.20 -21.00
C SER A 385 0.26 -1.77 -19.77
N MET A 386 -0.22 -0.81 -18.99
CA MET A 386 0.49 -0.20 -17.86
C MET A 386 -0.04 -0.63 -16.48
N ARG A 387 -1.25 -1.22 -16.39
CA ARG A 387 -1.90 -1.52 -15.10
C ARG A 387 -1.14 -2.50 -14.19
N LYS A 388 -0.24 -3.32 -14.75
CA LYS A 388 0.61 -4.26 -13.99
C LYS A 388 1.97 -3.67 -13.58
N GLN A 389 2.27 -2.44 -14.00
CA GLN A 389 3.57 -1.81 -13.74
C GLN A 389 3.60 -1.21 -12.32
N ARG A 390 4.78 -1.25 -11.70
CA ARG A 390 5.04 -0.64 -10.38
C ARG A 390 5.15 0.88 -10.50
N ILE A 391 4.94 1.59 -9.39
CA ILE A 391 4.93 3.06 -9.39
C ILE A 391 6.18 3.69 -10.03
N ASP A 392 7.39 3.17 -9.79
CA ASP A 392 8.61 3.77 -10.38
C ASP A 392 8.63 3.73 -11.90
N THR A 393 8.08 2.65 -12.47
CA THR A 393 7.94 2.55 -13.92
C THR A 393 6.90 3.55 -14.43
N ILE A 394 5.78 3.73 -13.73
CA ILE A 394 4.75 4.71 -14.09
C ILE A 394 5.26 6.14 -13.93
N ARG A 395 6.08 6.41 -12.91
CA ARG A 395 6.76 7.69 -12.73
C ARG A 395 7.60 8.02 -13.95
N LEU A 396 8.51 7.13 -14.31
CA LEU A 396 9.42 7.35 -15.45
C LEU A 396 8.66 7.47 -16.78
N LYS A 397 7.64 6.65 -17.01
CA LYS A 397 6.94 6.59 -18.30
C LYS A 397 5.86 7.66 -18.45
N LEU A 398 5.10 7.93 -17.40
CA LEU A 398 3.85 8.67 -17.50
C LEU A 398 3.82 9.94 -16.64
N LEU A 399 4.40 9.93 -15.44
CA LEU A 399 4.36 11.11 -14.55
C LEU A 399 5.45 12.12 -14.90
N LYS A 400 6.68 11.65 -15.15
CA LYS A 400 7.87 12.45 -15.46
C LYS A 400 7.94 12.86 -16.94
N ILE A 401 6.86 13.44 -17.45
CA ILE A 401 6.80 13.99 -18.81
C ILE A 401 7.13 15.48 -18.78
N ALA A 402 8.16 15.86 -19.54
CA ALA A 402 8.53 17.25 -19.71
C ALA A 402 7.38 18.07 -20.34
N ALA A 403 7.09 19.23 -19.77
CA ALA A 403 6.18 20.21 -20.34
C ALA A 403 6.69 21.64 -20.19
N ARG A 404 6.33 22.48 -21.16
CA ARG A 404 6.47 23.93 -21.08
C ARG A 404 5.14 24.55 -20.67
N VAL A 405 5.17 25.37 -19.63
CA VAL A 405 3.99 26.10 -19.17
C VAL A 405 3.90 27.43 -19.91
N VAL A 406 2.75 27.67 -20.55
CA VAL A 406 2.47 28.92 -21.26
C VAL A 406 1.19 29.51 -20.70
N LYS A 407 1.29 30.70 -20.12
CA LYS A 407 0.15 31.43 -19.58
C LYS A 407 -0.42 32.35 -20.66
N SER A 408 -1.74 32.32 -20.82
CA SER A 408 -2.53 33.31 -21.56
C SER A 408 -3.52 33.98 -20.60
N ALA A 409 -4.24 35.01 -21.06
CA ALA A 409 -5.18 35.75 -20.21
C ALA A 409 -6.24 34.87 -19.53
N ARG A 410 -6.70 33.79 -20.17
CA ARG A 410 -7.75 32.89 -19.65
C ARG A 410 -7.30 31.45 -19.40
N TYR A 411 -6.21 31.00 -20.03
CA TYR A 411 -5.81 29.59 -20.04
C TYR A 411 -4.35 29.43 -19.63
N LYS A 412 -4.08 28.37 -18.86
CA LYS A 412 -2.74 27.81 -18.68
C LYS A 412 -2.57 26.62 -19.61
N TYR A 413 -1.63 26.70 -20.54
CA TYR A 413 -1.31 25.61 -21.45
C TYR A 413 -0.10 24.84 -20.93
N PHE A 414 -0.25 23.53 -20.77
CA PHE A 414 0.85 22.61 -20.53
C PHE A 414 1.19 21.95 -21.87
N LYS A 415 2.25 22.45 -22.52
CA LYS A 415 2.72 21.90 -23.79
C LYS A 415 3.65 20.73 -23.48
N LEU A 416 3.10 19.52 -23.42
CA LEU A 416 3.86 18.29 -23.21
C LEU A 416 4.81 18.03 -24.39
N CYS A 417 5.94 17.39 -24.11
CA CYS A 417 6.96 17.05 -25.09
C CYS A 417 6.40 16.23 -26.26
N SER A 418 6.62 16.69 -27.49
CA SER A 418 6.14 16.02 -28.71
C SER A 418 6.81 14.67 -28.99
N SER A 419 8.03 14.46 -28.47
CA SER A 419 8.77 13.20 -28.58
C SER A 419 8.45 12.20 -27.46
N CYS A 420 7.43 12.46 -26.63
CA CYS A 420 7.03 11.52 -25.57
C CYS A 420 6.61 10.17 -26.19
N PRO A 421 7.29 9.06 -25.86
CA PRO A 421 6.98 7.75 -26.45
C PRO A 421 5.64 7.19 -25.96
N TYR A 422 5.14 7.64 -24.81
CA TYR A 422 3.93 7.13 -24.16
C TYR A 422 2.70 7.98 -24.42
N LYS A 423 2.69 8.75 -25.53
CA LYS A 423 1.60 9.66 -25.89
C LYS A 423 0.26 8.92 -26.05
N LYS A 424 0.27 7.70 -26.61
CA LYS A 424 -0.93 6.88 -26.78
C LYS A 424 -1.51 6.50 -25.43
N GLU A 425 -0.68 5.97 -24.53
CA GLU A 425 -1.07 5.54 -23.19
C GLU A 425 -1.52 6.71 -22.31
N PHE A 426 -0.94 7.90 -22.51
CA PHE A 426 -1.39 9.12 -21.86
C PHE A 426 -2.85 9.46 -22.22
N TYR A 427 -3.18 9.48 -23.51
CA TYR A 427 -4.55 9.76 -23.95
C TYR A 427 -5.53 8.65 -23.60
N GLU A 428 -5.13 7.37 -23.71
CA GLU A 428 -5.95 6.24 -23.25
C GLU A 428 -6.24 6.35 -21.75
N THR A 429 -5.25 6.71 -20.94
CA THR A 429 -5.43 6.92 -19.50
C THR A 429 -6.41 8.06 -19.23
N LEU A 430 -6.28 9.20 -19.94
CA LEU A 430 -7.20 10.32 -19.80
C LEU A 430 -8.63 9.94 -20.17
N GLU A 431 -8.80 9.16 -21.23
CA GLU A 431 -10.10 8.69 -21.69
C GLU A 431 -10.73 7.71 -20.69
N ASN A 432 -9.95 6.78 -20.15
CA ASN A 432 -10.40 5.89 -19.08
C ASN A 432 -10.89 6.69 -17.86
N ILE A 433 -10.18 7.74 -17.44
CA ILE A 433 -10.60 8.62 -16.34
C ILE A 433 -11.97 9.26 -16.64
N ARG A 434 -12.15 9.79 -17.86
CA ARG A 434 -13.40 10.44 -18.26
C ARG A 434 -14.58 9.49 -18.20
N ASN A 435 -14.35 8.23 -18.56
CA ASN A 435 -15.35 7.16 -18.60
C ASN A 435 -15.68 6.55 -17.22
N LEU A 436 -14.93 6.88 -16.16
CA LEU A 436 -15.31 6.47 -14.81
C LEU A 436 -16.69 7.09 -14.44
N GLN A 437 -17.51 6.30 -13.74
CA GLN A 437 -18.81 6.75 -13.23
C GLN A 437 -18.92 6.46 -11.73
N PRO A 438 -18.12 7.14 -10.88
CA PRO A 438 -18.24 6.99 -9.44
C PRO A 438 -19.55 7.60 -8.94
N GLN A 439 -20.17 6.95 -7.97
CA GLN A 439 -21.19 7.57 -7.14
C GLN A 439 -20.49 8.38 -6.05
N LEU A 440 -20.71 9.69 -6.07
CA LEU A 440 -20.23 10.62 -5.06
C LEU A 440 -21.40 11.02 -4.18
N GLU A 441 -21.12 11.25 -2.89
CA GLU A 441 -22.10 11.83 -1.95
C GLU A 441 -22.51 13.27 -2.29
#